data_AF-A0A158A4A4-F1
#
_entry.id   AF-A0A158A4A4-F1
#
_cell.length_a   1.000
_cell.length_b   1.000
_cell.length_c   1.000
_cell.angle_alpha   90.00
_cell.angle_beta   90.00
_cell.angle_gamma   90.00
#
_symmetry.space_group_name_H-M   'P 1'
#
loop_
_entity.id
_entity.type
_entity.pdbx_description
1 polymer ?
#
loop_
_entity_poly.entity_id
_entity_poly.type
_entity_poly.pdbx_seq_one_letter_code
_entity_poly.pdbx_strand_id
1 'polypeptide(L)'
;MYRNLLVPVERSDACVEAIGHAAELAHSLGASITFVCRESATNDTAAQHRRQEALLARAQAAARAQGVPASVLAQYGDMAFASRDYDLVCIAHGGAVPPLPGVAVLVCPSDARPAVANVVGALLDVHRARSDAYDQALAAARPKRLEARMIDALRAAHREEEALTLALRERTSSLDAELDELARLAEREAALLDRAASLPPGDAAMEDTLHSCARFAWERMGRIEGVVLPAARRYLRDADWNALACKTR
;
A
#
# COMPACT_ATOMS: atom_id res chain seq x y z
N MET A 1 15.68 -0.10 23.80
CA MET A 1 14.61 0.61 23.07
C MET A 1 14.73 0.20 21.62
N TYR A 2 13.64 -0.22 20.98
CA TYR A 2 13.65 -0.70 19.60
C TYR A 2 13.99 0.45 18.64
N ARG A 3 14.95 0.23 17.73
CA ARG A 3 15.48 1.21 16.76
C ARG A 3 15.30 0.76 15.33
N ASN A 4 15.37 -0.55 15.09
CA ASN A 4 15.25 -1.12 13.76
C ASN A 4 14.15 -2.18 13.76
N LEU A 5 13.02 -1.82 13.14
CA LEU A 5 11.86 -2.68 13.00
C LEU A 5 11.92 -3.40 11.66
N LEU A 6 11.54 -4.67 11.67
CA LEU A 6 11.35 -5.46 10.47
C LEU A 6 9.87 -5.78 10.28
N VAL A 7 9.36 -5.56 9.07
CA VAL A 7 7.96 -5.83 8.72
C VAL A 7 7.90 -6.73 7.48
N PRO A 8 7.52 -8.01 7.63
CA PRO A 8 7.20 -8.87 6.50
C PRO A 8 5.94 -8.35 5.79
N VAL A 9 6.07 -8.16 4.47
CA VAL A 9 5.00 -7.70 3.60
C VAL A 9 4.41 -8.88 2.84
N GLU A 10 3.08 -9.00 2.94
CA GLU A 10 2.26 -10.01 2.29
C GLU A 10 1.05 -9.35 1.63
N ARG A 11 0.47 -10.03 0.65
CA ARG A 11 -0.76 -9.58 -0.01
C ARG A 11 -2.01 -9.92 0.81
N SER A 12 -2.11 -9.40 2.03
CA SER A 12 -3.25 -9.63 2.94
C SER A 12 -3.70 -8.34 3.64
N ASP A 13 -4.98 -8.25 3.99
CA ASP A 13 -5.54 -7.08 4.70
C ASP A 13 -4.91 -6.90 6.08
N ALA A 14 -4.69 -8.00 6.80
CA ALA A 14 -4.02 -7.98 8.09
C ALA A 14 -2.59 -7.44 8.00
N CYS A 15 -1.89 -7.66 6.88
CA CYS A 15 -0.56 -7.09 6.64
C CYS A 15 -0.61 -5.57 6.45
N VAL A 16 -1.59 -5.07 5.70
CA VAL A 16 -1.80 -3.63 5.55
C VAL A 16 -2.05 -2.95 6.90
N GLU A 17 -2.87 -3.56 7.77
CA GLU A 17 -3.09 -3.06 9.13
C GLU A 17 -1.80 -3.10 9.97
N ALA A 18 -1.02 -4.19 9.86
CA ALA A 18 0.24 -4.32 10.57
C ALA A 18 1.28 -3.28 10.15
N ILE A 19 1.35 -2.93 8.86
CA ILE A 19 2.22 -1.86 8.35
C ILE A 19 1.84 -0.52 8.99
N GLY A 20 0.54 -0.20 9.08
CA GLY A 20 0.06 1.01 9.74
C GLY A 20 0.46 1.08 11.21
N HIS A 21 0.22 -0.01 11.97
CA HIS A 21 0.62 -0.09 13.37
C HIS A 21 2.14 -0.04 13.58
N ALA A 22 2.91 -0.71 12.72
CA ALA A 22 4.36 -0.66 12.78
C ALA A 22 4.89 0.75 12.49
N ALA A 23 4.29 1.48 11.55
CA ALA A 23 4.64 2.86 11.24
C ALA A 23 4.31 3.82 12.40
N GLU A 24 3.13 3.72 13.01
CA GLU A 24 2.78 4.51 14.19
C GLU A 24 3.74 4.24 15.37
N LEU A 25 4.05 2.96 15.62
CA LEU A 25 5.01 2.57 16.65
C LEU A 25 6.40 3.15 16.35
N ALA A 26 6.91 2.94 15.13
CA ALA A 26 8.22 3.44 14.73
C ALA A 26 8.32 4.96 14.85
N HIS A 27 7.28 5.69 14.43
CA HIS A 27 7.19 7.14 14.59
C HIS A 27 7.34 7.55 16.05
N SER A 28 6.57 6.93 16.96
CA SER A 28 6.62 7.23 18.39
C SER A 28 7.97 6.92 19.05
N LEU A 29 8.71 5.93 18.52
CA LEU A 29 10.01 5.50 19.04
C LEU A 29 11.19 6.23 18.39
N GLY A 30 10.97 6.97 17.29
CA GLY A 30 12.05 7.48 16.44
C GLY A 30 12.86 6.35 15.78
N ALA A 31 12.20 5.23 15.47
CA ALA A 31 12.80 4.04 14.87
C ALA A 31 12.72 4.05 13.33
N SER A 32 13.48 3.17 12.70
CA SER A 32 13.42 2.90 11.26
C SER A 32 12.70 1.58 10.98
N ILE A 33 12.13 1.46 9.78
CA ILE A 33 11.47 0.23 9.32
C ILE A 33 12.20 -0.33 8.10
N THR A 34 12.41 -1.64 8.09
CA THR A 34 12.79 -2.40 6.90
C THR A 34 11.64 -3.33 6.51
N PHE A 35 11.24 -3.25 5.24
CA PHE A 35 10.22 -4.11 4.65
C PHE A 35 10.85 -5.26 3.87
N VAL A 36 10.23 -6.44 3.93
CA VAL A 36 10.67 -7.62 3.16
C VAL A 36 9.47 -8.39 2.63
N CYS A 37 9.48 -8.78 1.35
CA CYS A 37 8.43 -9.65 0.81
C CYS A 37 8.73 -11.13 1.09
N ARG A 38 7.72 -11.88 1.55
CA ARG A 38 7.86 -13.31 1.94
C ARG A 38 7.54 -14.32 0.82
N GLU A 39 7.09 -13.88 -0.35
CA GLU A 39 6.54 -14.82 -1.36
C GLU A 39 7.56 -15.86 -1.87
N SER A 40 7.08 -17.11 -1.99
CA SER A 40 7.84 -18.33 -2.30
C SER A 40 8.65 -18.23 -3.60
N ALA A 41 9.93 -18.59 -3.54
CA ALA A 41 10.90 -18.63 -4.63
C ALA A 41 10.65 -19.74 -5.67
N THR A 42 9.46 -20.35 -5.71
CA THR A 42 9.23 -21.55 -6.51
C THR A 42 9.07 -21.28 -8.00
N ASN A 43 8.83 -20.03 -8.43
CA ASN A 43 8.85 -19.61 -9.83
C ASN A 43 9.16 -18.11 -9.94
N ASP A 44 10.45 -17.73 -10.02
CA ASP A 44 10.89 -16.35 -10.23
C ASP A 44 10.43 -15.82 -11.60
N THR A 45 9.22 -15.28 -11.64
CA THR A 45 8.62 -14.71 -12.84
C THR A 45 8.63 -13.19 -12.74
N ALA A 46 8.80 -12.52 -13.88
CA ALA A 46 8.75 -11.05 -13.94
C ALA A 46 7.44 -10.47 -13.36
N ALA A 47 6.34 -11.23 -13.39
CA ALA A 47 5.07 -10.84 -12.76
C ALA A 47 5.15 -10.87 -11.23
N GLN A 48 5.80 -11.88 -10.64
CA GLN A 48 6.02 -11.93 -9.19
C GLN A 48 6.91 -10.77 -8.74
N HIS A 49 7.99 -10.48 -9.47
CA HIS A 49 8.87 -9.35 -9.15
C HIS A 49 8.14 -8.00 -9.14
N ARG A 50 7.33 -7.70 -10.18
CA ARG A 50 6.53 -6.46 -10.23
C ARG A 50 5.49 -6.37 -9.10
N ARG A 51 4.87 -7.50 -8.74
CA ARG A 51 3.92 -7.53 -7.61
C ARG A 51 4.61 -7.26 -6.28
N GLN A 52 5.79 -7.84 -6.05
CA GLN A 52 6.61 -7.58 -4.88
C GLN A 52 7.02 -6.10 -4.82
N GLU A 53 7.49 -5.55 -5.95
CA GLU A 53 7.83 -4.12 -6.05
C GLU A 53 6.63 -3.23 -5.70
N ALA A 54 5.44 -3.54 -6.23
CA ALA A 54 4.22 -2.79 -5.93
C ALA A 54 3.84 -2.84 -4.43
N LEU A 55 3.94 -4.02 -3.80
CA LEU A 55 3.66 -4.18 -2.37
C LEU A 55 4.66 -3.41 -1.50
N LEU A 56 5.95 -3.50 -1.82
CA LEU A 56 7.01 -2.82 -1.09
C LEU A 56 6.93 -1.30 -1.28
N ALA A 57 6.64 -0.83 -2.49
CA ALA A 57 6.45 0.59 -2.77
C ALA A 57 5.31 1.19 -1.94
N ARG A 58 4.17 0.48 -1.84
CA ARG A 58 3.04 0.87 -0.98
C ARG A 58 3.41 0.89 0.50
N ALA A 59 4.08 -0.16 0.98
CA ALA A 59 4.52 -0.24 2.38
C ALA A 59 5.49 0.89 2.76
N GLN A 60 6.44 1.19 1.87
CA GLN A 60 7.36 2.31 2.08
C GLN A 60 6.64 3.66 2.03
N ALA A 61 5.68 3.85 1.13
CA ALA A 61 4.87 5.06 1.07
C ALA A 61 4.07 5.26 2.37
N ALA A 62 3.47 4.19 2.91
CA ALA A 62 2.80 4.20 4.21
C ALA A 62 3.71 4.69 5.35
N ALA A 63 4.93 4.15 5.44
CA ALA A 63 5.90 4.56 6.45
C ALA A 63 6.39 6.00 6.24
N ARG A 64 6.74 6.39 5.00
CA ARG A 64 7.19 7.76 4.69
C ARG A 64 6.14 8.80 5.00
N ALA A 65 4.87 8.50 4.78
CA ALA A 65 3.74 9.37 5.07
C ALA A 65 3.59 9.65 6.57
N GLN A 66 3.99 8.69 7.42
CA GLN A 66 4.10 8.83 8.87
C GLN A 66 5.43 9.48 9.32
N GLY A 67 6.28 9.91 8.38
CA GLY A 67 7.61 10.48 8.67
C GLY A 67 8.62 9.44 9.16
N VAL A 68 8.40 8.15 8.90
CA VAL A 68 9.26 7.06 9.35
C VAL A 68 10.30 6.72 8.27
N PRO A 69 11.60 6.66 8.60
CA PRO A 69 12.62 6.17 7.67
C PRO A 69 12.33 4.71 7.30
N ALA A 70 12.22 4.45 6.00
CA ALA A 70 11.84 3.15 5.46
C ALA A 70 12.85 2.64 4.42
N SER A 71 13.26 1.38 4.56
CA SER A 71 14.10 0.66 3.60
C SER A 71 13.46 -0.66 3.19
N VAL A 72 13.99 -1.30 2.15
CA VAL A 72 13.49 -2.56 1.62
C VAL A 72 14.65 -3.54 1.52
N LEU A 73 14.45 -4.76 2.00
CA LEU A 73 15.35 -5.88 1.83
C LEU A 73 14.96 -6.66 0.57
N ALA A 74 15.90 -6.82 -0.35
CA ALA A 74 15.63 -7.40 -1.67
C ALA A 74 15.22 -8.89 -1.61
N GLN A 75 15.71 -9.66 -0.63
CA GLN A 75 15.42 -11.08 -0.52
C GLN A 75 15.17 -11.52 0.93
N TYR A 76 14.11 -12.32 1.12
CA TYR A 76 13.78 -12.93 2.41
C TYR A 76 14.88 -13.89 2.93
N GLY A 77 15.70 -14.45 2.03
CA GLY A 77 16.84 -15.31 2.40
C GLY A 77 17.96 -14.58 3.14
N ASP A 78 18.14 -13.28 2.89
CA ASP A 78 19.20 -12.46 3.50
C ASP A 78 18.92 -12.16 4.99
N MET A 79 17.70 -12.44 5.45
CA MET A 79 17.27 -12.23 6.83
C MET A 79 18.07 -13.05 7.85
N ALA A 80 18.52 -14.25 7.48
CA ALA A 80 19.30 -15.11 8.36
C ALA A 80 20.66 -14.48 8.74
N PHE A 81 21.20 -13.61 7.89
CA PHE A 81 22.46 -12.90 8.14
C PHE A 81 22.26 -11.52 8.78
N ALA A 82 21.06 -10.94 8.66
CA ALA A 82 20.72 -9.61 9.18
C ALA A 82 20.03 -9.63 10.57
N SER A 83 19.96 -10.78 11.25
CA SER A 83 19.24 -10.90 12.54
C SER A 83 19.78 -9.99 13.65
N ARG A 84 21.02 -9.49 13.52
CA ARG A 84 21.65 -8.55 14.47
C ARG A 84 21.29 -7.09 14.21
N ASP A 85 20.70 -6.80 13.06
CA ASP A 85 20.38 -5.44 12.64
C ASP A 85 18.95 -5.04 13.03
N TYR A 86 18.13 -6.01 13.46
CA TYR A 86 16.72 -5.81 13.84
C TYR A 86 16.49 -6.19 15.29
N ASP A 87 15.73 -5.36 15.99
CA ASP A 87 15.45 -5.55 17.41
C ASP A 87 13.97 -5.82 17.68
N LEU A 88 13.10 -5.60 16.67
CA LEU A 88 11.67 -5.94 16.71
C LEU A 88 11.17 -6.37 15.33
N VAL A 89 10.39 -7.45 15.29
CA VAL A 89 9.61 -7.84 14.11
C VAL A 89 8.15 -7.53 14.35
N CYS A 90 7.51 -6.77 13.47
CA CYS A 90 6.07 -6.55 13.51
C CYS A 90 5.39 -7.42 12.44
N ILE A 91 4.48 -8.28 12.87
CA ILE A 91 3.75 -9.19 11.97
C ILE A 91 2.25 -8.96 12.05
N ALA A 92 1.57 -9.26 10.96
CA ALA A 92 0.12 -9.34 10.91
C ALA A 92 -0.44 -10.40 11.86
N HIS A 93 -1.68 -10.20 12.31
CA HIS A 93 -2.43 -11.26 12.97
C HIS A 93 -2.58 -12.47 12.02
N GLY A 94 -2.21 -13.67 12.48
CA GLY A 94 -2.15 -14.88 11.65
C GLY A 94 -0.98 -14.94 10.66
N GLY A 95 -0.10 -13.92 10.64
CA GLY A 95 1.12 -13.91 9.85
C GLY A 95 2.16 -14.89 10.39
N ALA A 96 3.01 -15.40 9.51
CA ALA A 96 4.08 -16.29 9.94
C ALA A 96 5.22 -15.50 10.60
N VAL A 97 5.75 -16.05 11.68
CA VAL A 97 6.93 -15.51 12.35
C VAL A 97 8.17 -15.80 11.50
N PRO A 98 8.96 -14.79 11.11
CA PRO A 98 10.24 -15.03 10.44
C PRO A 98 11.22 -15.77 11.36
N PRO A 99 12.09 -16.64 10.81
CA PRO A 99 13.03 -17.42 11.60
C PRO A 99 14.24 -16.58 12.05
N LEU A 100 13.98 -15.54 12.85
CA LEU A 100 14.98 -14.63 13.41
C LEU A 100 15.18 -14.93 14.91
N PRO A 101 16.15 -15.80 15.28
CA PRO A 101 16.35 -16.18 16.66
C PRO A 101 16.79 -14.97 17.51
N GLY A 102 16.14 -14.78 18.65
CA GLY A 102 16.49 -13.73 19.62
C GLY A 102 15.90 -12.35 19.37
N VAL A 103 15.09 -12.17 18.31
CA VAL A 103 14.40 -10.91 18.03
C VAL A 103 12.98 -10.95 18.61
N ALA A 104 12.55 -9.86 19.26
CA ALA A 104 11.19 -9.76 19.78
C ALA A 104 10.18 -9.71 18.61
N VAL A 105 8.99 -10.29 18.82
CA VAL A 105 7.91 -10.29 17.82
C VAL A 105 6.69 -9.59 18.40
N LEU A 106 6.21 -8.58 17.68
CA LEU A 106 4.94 -7.91 17.93
C LEU A 106 3.91 -8.39 16.91
N VAL A 107 2.82 -8.97 17.39
CA VAL A 107 1.64 -9.27 16.57
C VAL A 107 0.75 -8.05 16.58
N CYS A 108 0.62 -7.39 15.43
CA CYS A 108 -0.23 -6.21 15.29
C CYS A 108 -1.71 -6.62 15.39
N PRO A 109 -2.54 -5.85 16.11
CA PRO A 109 -3.96 -6.13 16.22
C PRO A 109 -4.66 -5.92 14.88
N SER A 110 -5.87 -6.46 14.78
CA SER A 110 -6.79 -6.16 13.67
C SER A 110 -8.11 -5.61 14.20
N ASP A 111 -8.73 -4.69 13.47
CA ASP A 111 -10.01 -4.10 13.89
C ASP A 111 -11.15 -5.13 13.76
N ALA A 112 -11.75 -5.48 14.90
CA ALA A 112 -12.80 -6.50 14.97
C ALA A 112 -14.21 -5.98 14.64
N ARG A 113 -14.39 -4.67 14.42
CA ARG A 113 -15.71 -4.09 14.14
C ARG A 113 -16.17 -4.50 12.72
N PRO A 114 -17.32 -5.17 12.56
CA PRO A 114 -17.75 -5.68 11.26
C PRO A 114 -17.88 -4.61 10.17
N ALA A 115 -18.41 -3.43 10.51
CA ALA A 115 -18.55 -2.33 9.55
C ALA A 115 -17.20 -1.81 9.07
N VAL A 116 -16.21 -1.72 9.96
CA VAL A 116 -14.84 -1.32 9.61
C VAL A 116 -14.20 -2.38 8.72
N ALA A 117 -14.26 -3.65 9.12
CA ALA A 117 -13.71 -4.76 8.34
C ALA A 117 -14.29 -4.81 6.91
N ASN A 118 -15.60 -4.58 6.76
CA ASN A 118 -16.25 -4.56 5.45
C ASN A 118 -15.78 -3.39 4.58
N VAL A 119 -15.76 -2.17 5.12
CA VAL A 119 -15.35 -0.97 4.36
C VAL A 119 -13.87 -1.03 3.99
N VAL A 120 -13.01 -1.41 4.95
CA VAL A 120 -11.58 -1.55 4.72
C VAL A 120 -11.30 -2.68 3.74
N GLY A 121 -11.95 -3.85 3.89
CA GLY A 121 -11.79 -4.97 2.96
C GLY A 121 -12.12 -4.58 1.53
N ALA A 122 -13.25 -3.89 1.32
CA ALA A 122 -13.64 -3.41 0.00
C ALA A 122 -12.66 -2.39 -0.59
N LEU A 123 -12.17 -1.44 0.22
CA LEU A 123 -11.13 -0.50 -0.21
C LEU A 123 -9.85 -1.24 -0.62
N LEU A 124 -9.40 -2.22 0.17
CA LEU A 124 -8.20 -2.98 -0.10
C LEU A 124 -8.37 -3.93 -1.30
N ASP A 125 -9.58 -4.41 -1.57
CA ASP A 125 -9.92 -5.10 -2.82
C ASP A 125 -9.76 -4.18 -4.04
N VAL A 126 -10.21 -2.93 -3.95
CA VAL A 126 -9.99 -1.93 -5.01
C VAL A 126 -8.50 -1.66 -5.22
N HIS A 127 -7.73 -1.49 -4.15
CA HIS A 127 -6.28 -1.30 -4.24
C HIS A 127 -5.59 -2.53 -4.85
N ARG A 128 -6.01 -3.75 -4.50
CA ARG A 128 -5.51 -5.00 -5.11
C ARG A 128 -5.82 -5.06 -6.61
N ALA A 129 -7.07 -4.80 -6.98
CA ALA A 129 -7.50 -4.80 -8.38
C ALA A 129 -6.72 -3.77 -9.21
N ARG A 130 -6.45 -2.59 -8.63
CA ARG A 130 -5.64 -1.56 -9.26
C ARG A 130 -4.19 -1.98 -9.44
N SER A 131 -3.55 -2.56 -8.41
CA SER A 131 -2.19 -3.11 -8.54
C SER A 131 -2.13 -4.18 -9.64
N ASP A 132 -3.14 -5.06 -9.74
CA ASP A 132 -3.21 -6.07 -10.80
C ASP A 132 -3.40 -5.45 -12.19
N ALA A 133 -4.21 -4.40 -12.32
CA ALA A 133 -4.40 -3.67 -13.57
C ALA A 133 -3.10 -3.01 -14.05
N TYR A 134 -2.32 -2.42 -13.12
CA TYR A 134 -0.99 -1.89 -13.44
C TYR A 134 0.00 -2.98 -13.85
N ASP A 135 0.04 -4.12 -13.14
CA ASP A 135 0.89 -5.26 -13.52
C ASP A 135 0.55 -5.75 -14.94
N GLN A 136 -0.74 -5.88 -15.26
CA GLN A 136 -1.20 -6.28 -16.59
C GLN A 136 -0.79 -5.25 -17.66
N ALA A 137 -1.02 -3.95 -17.42
CA ALA A 137 -0.67 -2.89 -18.36
C ALA A 137 0.84 -2.83 -18.63
N LEU A 138 1.66 -2.90 -17.58
CA LEU A 138 3.13 -2.93 -17.69
C LEU A 138 3.61 -4.19 -18.41
N ALA A 139 3.02 -5.35 -18.14
CA ALA A 139 3.33 -6.59 -18.84
C ALA A 139 2.98 -6.53 -20.34
N ALA A 140 1.93 -5.80 -20.70
CA ALA A 140 1.45 -5.65 -22.07
C ALA A 140 2.16 -4.53 -22.85
N ALA A 141 2.71 -3.52 -22.17
CA ALA A 141 3.42 -2.40 -22.79
C ALA A 141 4.63 -2.87 -23.61
N ARG A 142 5.49 -3.69 -23.01
CA ARG A 142 6.74 -4.19 -23.63
C ARG A 142 6.54 -5.02 -24.91
N PRO A 143 5.60 -6.00 -24.96
CA PRO A 143 5.31 -6.74 -26.20
C PRO A 143 4.41 -5.98 -27.19
N LYS A 144 4.16 -4.67 -26.97
CA LYS A 144 3.26 -3.83 -27.79
C LYS A 144 1.83 -4.35 -27.86
N ARG A 145 1.34 -4.93 -26.76
CA ARG A 145 -0.01 -5.49 -26.60
C ARG A 145 -0.90 -4.64 -25.69
N LEU A 146 -0.46 -3.44 -25.33
CA LEU A 146 -1.25 -2.53 -24.53
C LEU A 146 -2.49 -2.09 -25.33
N GLU A 147 -3.67 -2.42 -24.81
CA GLU A 147 -4.94 -2.05 -25.42
C GLU A 147 -5.58 -0.86 -24.68
N ALA A 148 -6.39 -0.07 -25.38
CA ALA A 148 -7.08 1.09 -24.80
C ALA A 148 -7.91 0.74 -23.55
N ARG A 149 -8.59 -0.42 -23.56
CA ARG A 149 -9.37 -0.92 -22.41
C ARG A 149 -8.54 -1.10 -21.14
N MET A 150 -7.23 -1.36 -21.27
CA MET A 150 -6.34 -1.53 -20.12
C MET A 150 -6.07 -0.17 -19.46
N ILE A 151 -5.90 0.88 -20.27
CA ILE A 151 -5.77 2.26 -19.76
C ILE A 151 -7.09 2.73 -19.16
N ASP A 152 -8.23 2.40 -19.78
CA ASP A 152 -9.54 2.74 -19.22
C ASP A 152 -9.81 2.05 -17.89
N ALA A 153 -9.35 0.81 -17.71
CA ALA A 153 -9.41 0.13 -16.42
C ALA A 153 -8.58 0.85 -15.34
N LEU A 154 -7.44 1.46 -15.68
CA LEU A 154 -6.64 2.27 -14.75
C LEU A 154 -7.31 3.60 -14.39
N ARG A 155 -8.16 4.12 -15.27
CA ARG A 155 -8.94 5.37 -15.08
C ARG A 155 -10.24 5.18 -14.31
N ALA A 156 -10.65 3.95 -14.02
CA ALA A 156 -11.88 3.69 -13.27
C ALA A 156 -11.91 4.53 -11.97
N ALA A 157 -13.08 5.03 -11.56
CA ALA A 157 -13.19 5.88 -10.37
C ALA A 157 -13.04 5.07 -9.07
N HIS A 158 -12.48 5.69 -8.01
CA HIS A 158 -12.16 5.04 -6.73
C HIS A 158 -13.11 5.56 -5.64
N ARG A 159 -14.38 5.15 -5.74
CA ARG A 159 -15.47 5.70 -4.91
C ARG A 159 -15.26 5.43 -3.42
N GLU A 160 -14.62 4.32 -3.07
CA GLU A 160 -14.30 3.91 -1.71
C GLU A 160 -13.30 4.89 -1.06
N GLU A 161 -12.27 5.29 -1.82
CA GLU A 161 -11.29 6.28 -1.38
C GLU A 161 -11.94 7.66 -1.21
N GLU A 162 -12.73 8.10 -2.20
CA GLU A 162 -13.45 9.38 -2.15
C GLU A 162 -14.44 9.44 -0.97
N ALA A 163 -15.21 8.37 -0.77
CA ALA A 163 -16.16 8.29 0.34
C ALA A 163 -15.46 8.32 1.71
N LEU A 164 -14.35 7.59 1.86
CA LEU A 164 -13.56 7.57 3.09
C LEU A 164 -12.95 8.95 3.39
N THR A 165 -12.33 9.58 2.39
CA THR A 165 -11.68 10.89 2.56
C THR A 165 -12.70 11.98 2.87
N LEU A 166 -13.86 11.98 2.22
CA LEU A 166 -14.96 12.91 2.53
C LEU A 166 -15.46 12.73 3.97
N ALA A 167 -15.75 11.49 4.38
CA ALA A 167 -16.21 11.21 5.73
C ALA A 167 -15.19 11.66 6.79
N LEU A 168 -13.89 11.55 6.49
CA LEU A 168 -12.84 11.98 7.41
C LEU A 168 -12.76 13.51 7.52
N ARG A 169 -12.88 14.25 6.41
CA ARG A 169 -12.93 15.73 6.41
C ARG A 169 -14.07 16.28 7.23
N GLU A 170 -15.23 15.61 7.21
CA GLU A 170 -16.39 15.99 8.04
C GLU A 170 -16.13 15.82 9.55
N ARG A 171 -15.16 14.99 9.94
CA ARG A 171 -14.83 14.70 11.34
C ARG A 171 -13.63 15.46 11.88
N THR A 172 -12.64 15.75 11.04
CA THR A 172 -11.39 16.40 11.48
C THR A 172 -10.71 17.16 10.34
N SER A 173 -10.13 18.32 10.67
CA SER A 173 -9.23 19.07 9.79
C SER A 173 -7.77 18.65 9.94
N SER A 174 -7.44 17.79 10.91
CA SER A 174 -6.04 17.42 11.21
C SER A 174 -5.33 16.68 10.07
N LEU A 175 -6.09 16.16 9.10
CA LEU A 175 -5.57 15.47 7.93
C LEU A 175 -5.74 16.26 6.63
N ASP A 176 -6.23 17.50 6.65
CA ASP A 176 -6.54 18.23 5.41
C ASP A 176 -5.35 18.32 4.46
N ALA A 177 -4.15 18.60 4.98
CA ALA A 177 -2.93 18.65 4.17
C ALA A 177 -2.59 17.29 3.52
N GLU A 178 -2.83 16.19 4.24
CA GLU A 178 -2.60 14.85 3.71
C GLU A 178 -3.62 14.50 2.63
N LEU A 179 -4.90 14.79 2.90
CA LEU A 179 -5.99 14.56 1.97
C LEU A 179 -5.88 15.43 0.70
N ASP A 180 -5.38 16.65 0.81
CA ASP A 180 -5.08 17.52 -0.33
C ASP A 180 -3.94 16.96 -1.18
N GLU A 181 -2.89 16.40 -0.55
CA GLU A 181 -1.81 15.76 -1.30
C GLU A 181 -2.29 14.48 -2.01
N LEU A 182 -3.18 13.69 -1.39
CA LEU A 182 -3.79 12.54 -2.08
C LEU A 182 -4.57 12.97 -3.32
N ALA A 183 -5.31 14.08 -3.26
CA ALA A 183 -6.00 14.64 -4.42
C ALA A 183 -5.01 15.06 -5.53
N ARG A 184 -3.91 15.74 -5.17
CA ARG A 184 -2.86 16.11 -6.14
C ARG A 184 -2.19 14.89 -6.78
N LEU A 185 -1.96 13.82 -6.01
CA LEU A 185 -1.41 12.57 -6.54
C LEU A 185 -2.38 11.92 -7.54
N ALA A 186 -3.68 11.93 -7.26
CA ALA A 186 -4.71 11.44 -8.18
C ALA A 186 -4.78 12.26 -9.47
N GLU A 187 -4.72 13.59 -9.37
CA GLU A 187 -4.68 14.49 -10.54
C GLU A 187 -3.45 14.26 -11.42
N ARG A 188 -2.27 14.11 -10.80
CA ARG A 188 -1.02 13.81 -11.52
C ARG A 188 -1.07 12.45 -12.21
N GLU A 189 -1.62 11.45 -11.54
CA GLU A 189 -1.82 10.12 -12.11
C GLU A 189 -2.75 10.18 -13.33
N ALA A 190 -3.90 10.85 -13.21
CA ALA A 190 -4.86 11.01 -14.30
C ALA A 190 -4.23 11.72 -15.51
N ALA A 191 -3.50 12.81 -15.29
CA ALA A 191 -2.81 13.54 -16.36
C ALA A 191 -1.74 12.68 -17.07
N LEU A 192 -1.04 11.81 -16.33
CA LEU A 192 -0.06 10.89 -16.92
C LEU A 192 -0.73 9.73 -17.66
N LEU A 193 -1.87 9.23 -17.19
CA LEU A 193 -2.66 8.24 -17.93
C LEU A 193 -3.20 8.81 -19.24
N ASP A 194 -3.61 10.08 -19.26
CA ASP A 194 -4.01 10.79 -20.49
C ASP A 194 -2.85 10.94 -21.46
N ARG A 195 -1.67 11.29 -20.95
CA ARG A 195 -0.45 11.31 -21.75
C ARG A 195 -0.10 9.93 -22.28
N ALA A 196 -0.16 8.89 -21.45
CA ALA A 196 0.10 7.51 -21.86
C ALA A 196 -0.85 7.13 -23.00
N ALA A 197 -2.15 7.36 -22.87
CA ALA A 197 -3.12 7.05 -23.94
C ALA A 197 -2.82 7.71 -25.30
N SER A 198 -2.09 8.83 -25.32
CA SER A 198 -1.73 9.54 -26.56
C SER A 198 -0.45 9.03 -27.24
N LEU A 199 0.38 8.26 -26.52
CA LEU A 199 1.66 7.76 -27.02
C LEU A 199 1.48 6.49 -27.86
N PRO A 200 2.38 6.19 -28.81
CA PRO A 200 2.30 4.95 -29.57
C PRO A 200 2.62 3.73 -28.69
N PRO A 201 1.91 2.60 -28.85
CA PRO A 201 2.17 1.40 -28.07
C PRO A 201 3.55 0.82 -28.37
N GLY A 202 4.28 0.46 -27.31
CA GLY A 202 5.64 -0.06 -27.42
C GLY A 202 6.73 0.99 -27.56
N ASP A 203 6.39 2.28 -27.44
CA ASP A 203 7.36 3.37 -27.25
C ASP A 203 7.95 3.31 -25.83
N ALA A 204 9.25 3.57 -25.69
CA ALA A 204 9.90 3.66 -24.39
C ALA A 204 9.27 4.78 -23.54
N ALA A 205 8.90 5.91 -24.17
CA ALA A 205 8.24 7.00 -23.47
C ALA A 205 6.87 6.61 -22.89
N MET A 206 6.14 5.70 -23.56
CA MET A 206 4.88 5.14 -23.04
C MET A 206 5.15 4.30 -21.80
N GLU A 207 6.13 3.38 -21.90
CA GLU A 207 6.48 2.48 -20.81
C GLU A 207 6.95 3.25 -19.57
N ASP A 208 7.80 4.27 -19.75
CA ASP A 208 8.25 5.15 -18.67
C ASP A 208 7.09 5.94 -18.04
N THR A 209 6.15 6.41 -18.88
CA THR A 209 4.95 7.11 -18.40
C THR A 209 4.07 6.19 -17.56
N LEU A 210 3.85 4.94 -18.00
CA LEU A 210 3.08 3.95 -17.23
C LEU A 210 3.75 3.57 -15.90
N HIS A 211 5.07 3.40 -15.88
CA HIS A 211 5.81 3.20 -14.64
C HIS A 211 5.65 4.40 -13.69
N SER A 212 5.67 5.62 -14.23
CA SER A 212 5.42 6.84 -13.45
C SER A 212 4.00 6.87 -12.88
N CYS A 213 2.97 6.51 -13.66
CA CYS A 213 1.59 6.37 -13.19
C CYS A 213 1.50 5.37 -12.03
N ALA A 214 2.08 4.18 -12.21
CA ALA A 214 2.07 3.13 -11.20
C ALA A 214 2.70 3.60 -9.88
N ARG A 215 3.82 4.34 -9.95
CA ARG A 215 4.46 4.92 -8.75
C ARG A 215 3.56 5.92 -8.03
N PHE A 216 2.87 6.80 -8.74
CA PHE A 216 1.91 7.72 -8.11
C PHE A 216 0.74 6.96 -7.48
N ALA A 217 0.21 5.94 -8.14
CA ALA A 217 -0.85 5.11 -7.61
C ALA A 217 -0.43 4.38 -6.33
N TRP A 218 0.76 3.75 -6.34
CA TRP A 218 1.29 3.03 -5.18
C TRP A 218 1.62 3.96 -4.01
N GLU A 219 2.15 5.15 -4.28
CA GLU A 219 2.38 6.18 -3.27
C GLU A 219 1.06 6.60 -2.62
N ARG A 220 0.04 6.87 -3.43
CA ARG A 220 -1.29 7.30 -2.95
C ARG A 220 -2.00 6.21 -2.16
N MET A 221 -2.02 4.97 -2.65
CA MET A 221 -2.59 3.82 -1.93
C MET A 221 -1.85 3.57 -0.61
N GLY A 222 -0.51 3.60 -0.62
CA GLY A 222 0.30 3.44 0.59
C GLY A 222 0.04 4.53 1.63
N ARG A 223 -0.13 5.79 1.21
CA ARG A 223 -0.51 6.90 2.09
C ARG A 223 -1.91 6.73 2.70
N ILE A 224 -2.87 6.27 1.90
CA ILE A 224 -4.21 5.94 2.41
C ILE A 224 -4.11 4.83 3.46
N GLU A 225 -3.36 3.78 3.17
CA GLU A 225 -3.19 2.62 4.04
C GLU A 225 -2.45 2.94 5.34
N GLY A 226 -1.41 3.76 5.25
CA GLY A 226 -0.52 4.10 6.37
C GLY A 226 -0.98 5.25 7.24
N VAL A 227 -1.76 6.20 6.70
CA VAL A 227 -2.14 7.44 7.41
C VAL A 227 -3.66 7.60 7.50
N VAL A 228 -4.35 7.50 6.36
CA VAL A 228 -5.80 7.77 6.32
C VAL A 228 -6.58 6.67 7.02
N LEU A 229 -6.26 5.40 6.81
CA LEU A 229 -6.97 4.29 7.46
C LEU A 229 -6.81 4.30 8.99
N PRO A 230 -5.58 4.43 9.56
CA PRO A 230 -5.44 4.56 11.01
C PRO A 230 -6.17 5.78 11.57
N ALA A 231 -6.08 6.93 10.90
CA ALA A 231 -6.81 8.13 11.30
C ALA A 231 -8.34 7.94 11.23
N ALA A 232 -8.84 7.29 10.18
CA ALA A 232 -10.26 6.98 10.04
C ALA A 232 -10.73 6.08 11.18
N ARG A 233 -9.98 5.04 11.55
CA ARG A 233 -10.32 4.18 12.69
C ARG A 233 -10.40 4.95 14.01
N ARG A 234 -9.60 6.02 14.15
CA ARG A 234 -9.56 6.90 15.33
C ARG A 234 -10.67 7.94 15.36
N TYR A 235 -10.99 8.56 14.24
CA TYR A 235 -11.89 9.73 14.18
C TYR A 235 -13.32 9.40 13.73
N LEU A 236 -13.51 8.38 12.89
CA LEU A 236 -14.83 7.97 12.44
C LEU A 236 -15.56 7.18 13.53
N ARG A 237 -16.84 7.48 13.71
CA ARG A 237 -17.75 6.79 14.63
C ARG A 237 -18.41 5.62 13.94
N ASP A 238 -19.00 4.70 14.70
CA ASP A 238 -19.69 3.53 14.14
C ASP A 238 -20.81 3.92 13.15
N ALA A 239 -21.49 5.05 13.38
CA ALA A 239 -22.49 5.58 12.44
C ALA A 239 -21.88 5.94 11.07
N ASP A 240 -20.66 6.47 11.04
CA ASP A 240 -19.94 6.82 9.81
C ASP A 240 -19.54 5.54 9.06
N TRP A 241 -18.98 4.57 9.79
CA TRP A 241 -18.62 3.27 9.22
C TRP A 241 -19.83 2.52 8.65
N ASN A 242 -20.97 2.56 9.34
CA ASN A 242 -22.21 1.97 8.84
C ASN A 242 -22.73 2.69 7.59
N ALA A 243 -22.63 4.03 7.54
CA ALA A 243 -23.01 4.81 6.36
C ALA A 243 -22.10 4.50 5.16
N LEU A 244 -20.79 4.36 5.38
CA LEU A 244 -19.82 3.93 4.36
C LEU A 244 -20.13 2.52 3.87
N ALA A 245 -20.35 1.56 4.77
CA ALA A 245 -20.66 0.17 4.41
C ALA A 245 -21.94 0.02 3.58
N CYS A 246 -22.92 0.93 3.74
CA CYS A 246 -24.11 0.96 2.90
C CYS A 246 -23.85 1.46 1.48
N LYS A 247 -22.84 2.32 1.28
CA LYS A 247 -22.46 2.86 -0.03
C LYS A 247 -21.60 1.88 -0.86
N THR A 248 -20.98 0.91 -0.19
CA THR A 248 -20.10 -0.10 -0.81
C THR A 248 -20.86 -1.38 -1.25
N ARG A 249 -22.18 -1.44 -1.05
CA ARG A 249 -23.07 -2.52 -1.54
C ARG A 249 -23.69 -2.13 -2.87
#